data_AF-A0A448KAQ7-F1
#
_entry.id   AF-A0A448KAQ7-F1
#
_cell.length_a   1.000
_cell.length_b   1.000
_cell.length_c   1.000
_cell.angle_alpha   90.00
_cell.angle_beta   90.00
_cell.angle_gamma   90.00
#
_symmetry.space_group_name_H-M   'P 1'
#
loop_
_entity.id
_entity.type
_entity.pdbx_description
1 polymer ?
#
loop_
_entity_poly.entity_id
_entity_poly.type
_entity_poly.pdbx_seq_one_letter_code
_entity_poly.pdbx_strand_id
1 'polypeptide(L)'
;MSQDPPSPADHDAVTAGSRFAPPQQWKRIAEQRPDLHAVLASNPAVPAEVLDLMRDSSDPQVREVLIQRGHLQADAASASQDAAQPVNTVAKPTGTPAESPADGSAERPAAAESGLPTPAPAAPAHSAQSQQSGQSGPPAPAPYGHSAQAAPAPNAQAAPSALLNSGPQPGQPGQPGQPGQFGQQWGPQAPMGQMAHPQAMAMGPAPRKRRRALVVGIVVATVLALVVAGGGVWYAFFRQPDVRVTYAGNIVLAEAWASGARQVWEESIDEGTGAIAVNGRVLTIGGESDDLEITGYRASAEGIEKAWQTRPDDPPRSIVHVLAWGEDKAVLGSLVLNLNDGSTSQAPWKEEQVAIVEDVAISCNEDDSCTAWSADGSRLWRAEIEDAGPSADDDEYSTDTGIAGYLPLIQRDEKRFTTVETNVINIDSGEVMELDSPLPKSKTAYTYIAPAKDGWAVIASGKDDEDRQVRLFTPEGEKIRDFTAPDPELQKFGLEPVNSVSTLEDLETTLTKPDDPPSGVTISITSACITKVTMGDKSFSPESSDDYSSCPNWAHLSQGGSVVALHHTPQSISGIFQSLVSTKTGKEIAFPGAPSIETGIFMVVSPGLVVSHDRETGSLIGYVPAD
;
A
#
# COMPACT_ATOMS: atom_id res chain seq x y z
N MET A 1 1.94 -13.07 32.48
CA MET A 1 2.61 -12.13 33.42
C MET A 1 2.66 -10.81 32.69
N SER A 2 2.21 -9.71 33.29
CA SER A 2 2.32 -8.41 32.61
C SER A 2 3.80 -8.08 32.39
N GLN A 3 4.13 -7.70 31.17
CA GLN A 3 5.32 -6.91 30.90
C GLN A 3 4.88 -5.44 31.03
N ASP A 4 5.74 -4.60 31.62
CA ASP A 4 5.55 -3.16 31.59
C ASP A 4 5.78 -2.67 30.14
N PRO A 5 5.13 -1.56 29.71
CA PRO A 5 5.22 -1.09 28.32
C PRO A 5 6.66 -0.72 27.93
N PRO A 6 7.02 -0.84 26.63
CA PRO A 6 8.31 -0.42 26.13
C PRO A 6 8.60 1.04 26.48
N SER A 7 9.83 1.29 26.88
CA SER A 7 10.34 2.62 27.23
C SER A 7 10.77 3.34 25.94
N PRO A 8 11.08 4.65 25.97
CA PRO A 8 11.95 5.27 24.97
C PRO A 8 13.28 4.50 24.73
N ALA A 9 13.62 3.58 25.64
CA ALA A 9 14.60 2.52 25.42
C ALA A 9 14.42 1.78 24.06
N ASP A 10 13.20 1.44 23.69
CA ASP A 10 12.92 0.37 22.72
C ASP A 10 12.64 0.90 21.30
N HIS A 11 12.06 2.10 21.14
CA HIS A 11 11.97 2.79 19.84
C HIS A 11 13.35 2.90 19.18
N ASP A 12 14.35 3.35 19.94
CA ASP A 12 15.72 3.49 19.47
C ASP A 12 16.35 2.13 19.16
N ALA A 13 15.93 1.05 19.83
CA ALA A 13 16.44 -0.30 19.57
C ALA A 13 15.93 -0.83 18.22
N VAL A 14 14.64 -0.64 17.92
CA VAL A 14 14.04 -0.93 16.60
C VAL A 14 14.69 -0.07 15.52
N THR A 15 14.88 1.23 15.78
CA THR A 15 15.54 2.15 14.85
C THR A 15 17.01 1.79 14.61
N ALA A 16 17.73 1.34 15.64
CA ALA A 16 19.11 0.87 15.53
C ALA A 16 19.25 -0.43 14.71
N GLY A 17 18.26 -1.32 14.77
CA GLY A 17 18.22 -2.54 13.97
C GLY A 17 17.67 -2.35 12.56
N SER A 18 16.82 -1.35 12.33
CA SER A 18 16.24 -1.06 11.01
C SER A 18 17.32 -0.67 10.00
N ARG A 19 17.28 -1.26 8.80
CA ARG A 19 18.10 -0.89 7.63
C ARG A 19 17.63 0.40 6.93
N PHE A 20 16.40 0.84 7.17
CA PHE A 20 15.75 1.93 6.43
C PHE A 20 15.78 3.28 7.17
N ALA A 21 16.20 3.31 8.43
CA ALA A 21 16.18 4.52 9.23
C ALA A 21 17.09 5.64 8.65
N PRO A 22 16.76 6.93 8.87
CA PRO A 22 17.67 8.01 8.53
C PRO A 22 18.99 7.94 9.32
N PRO A 23 20.15 8.22 8.71
CA PRO A 23 21.42 8.32 9.44
C PRO A 23 21.42 9.32 10.60
N GLN A 24 20.57 10.35 10.54
CA GLN A 24 20.32 11.29 11.65
C GLN A 24 19.73 10.59 12.88
N GLN A 25 18.85 9.59 12.70
CA GLN A 25 18.30 8.80 13.80
C GLN A 25 19.37 7.84 14.36
N TRP A 26 20.09 7.10 13.53
CA TRP A 26 21.21 6.27 14.00
C TRP A 26 22.29 7.08 14.74
N LYS A 27 22.61 8.28 14.24
CA LYS A 27 23.53 9.23 14.89
C LYS A 27 23.01 9.68 16.26
N ARG A 28 21.75 10.13 16.34
CA ARG A 28 21.10 10.47 17.62
C ARG A 28 21.20 9.31 18.62
N ILE A 29 20.98 8.08 18.15
CA ILE A 29 21.04 6.89 19.00
C ILE A 29 22.49 6.59 19.42
N ALA A 30 23.48 6.69 18.53
CA ALA A 30 24.90 6.58 18.89
C ALA A 30 25.36 7.65 19.91
N GLU A 31 24.77 8.85 19.88
CA GLU A 31 25.09 9.92 20.84
C GLU A 31 24.34 9.78 22.17
N GLN A 32 23.14 9.20 22.18
CA GLN A 32 22.23 9.17 23.34
C GLN A 32 22.11 7.80 24.03
N ARG A 33 22.47 6.70 23.34
CA ARG A 33 22.18 5.31 23.74
C ARG A 33 23.38 4.37 23.62
N PRO A 34 24.37 4.47 24.55
CA PRO A 34 25.51 3.55 24.60
C PRO A 34 25.14 2.06 24.70
N ASP A 35 23.96 1.75 25.23
CA ASP A 35 23.38 0.41 25.35
C ASP A 35 22.98 -0.21 24.00
N LEU A 36 22.78 0.61 22.96
CA LEU A 36 22.41 0.17 21.61
C LEU A 36 23.59 0.18 20.61
N HIS A 37 24.80 0.54 21.06
CA HIS A 37 25.99 0.57 20.18
C HIS A 37 26.27 -0.80 19.54
N ALA A 38 26.00 -1.91 20.23
CA ALA A 38 26.20 -3.25 19.68
C ALA A 38 25.24 -3.55 18.51
N VAL A 39 24.02 -3.04 18.56
CA VAL A 39 23.03 -3.16 17.47
C VAL A 39 23.44 -2.27 16.30
N LEU A 40 23.73 -0.98 16.57
CA LEU A 40 24.17 -0.03 15.54
C LEU A 40 25.46 -0.46 14.83
N ALA A 41 26.46 -0.99 15.55
CA ALA A 41 27.70 -1.44 14.92
C ALA A 41 27.47 -2.66 14.00
N SER A 42 26.55 -3.54 14.39
CA SER A 42 26.23 -4.79 13.67
C SER A 42 25.29 -4.59 12.48
N ASN A 43 24.47 -3.53 12.47
CA ASN A 43 23.58 -3.19 11.37
C ASN A 43 24.39 -2.72 10.14
N PRO A 44 24.38 -3.43 9.00
CA PRO A 44 25.20 -3.09 7.84
C PRO A 44 24.84 -1.72 7.25
N ALA A 45 23.58 -1.28 7.32
CA ALA A 45 23.14 -0.01 6.75
C ALA A 45 23.66 1.24 7.50
N VAL A 46 24.19 1.09 8.72
CA VAL A 46 24.73 2.20 9.52
C VAL A 46 26.03 2.74 8.89
N PRO A 47 26.09 4.01 8.45
CA PRO A 47 27.25 4.56 7.73
C PRO A 47 28.50 4.69 8.61
N ALA A 48 29.67 4.67 7.97
CA ALA A 48 30.96 4.79 8.63
C ALA A 48 31.08 6.02 9.56
N GLU A 49 30.45 7.14 9.22
CA GLU A 49 30.43 8.35 10.05
C GLU A 49 29.75 8.14 11.42
N VAL A 50 28.72 7.29 11.48
CA VAL A 50 28.03 6.93 12.73
C VAL A 50 28.82 5.86 13.49
N LEU A 51 29.49 4.96 12.78
CA LEU A 51 30.40 3.97 13.37
C LEU A 51 31.60 4.65 14.06
N ASP A 52 32.15 5.72 13.50
CA ASP A 52 33.27 6.48 14.08
C ASP A 52 32.90 7.13 15.43
N LEU A 53 31.63 7.51 15.65
CA LEU A 53 31.13 8.01 16.95
C LEU A 53 31.23 6.93 18.05
N MET A 54 31.11 5.66 17.67
CA MET A 54 31.19 4.51 18.58
C MET A 54 32.61 3.96 18.72
N ARG A 55 33.61 4.51 18.02
CA ARG A 55 34.98 3.94 17.95
C ARG A 55 35.73 3.93 19.28
N ASP A 56 35.42 4.90 20.16
CA ASP A 56 35.95 4.98 21.53
C ASP A 56 35.02 4.32 22.57
N SER A 57 34.00 3.55 22.13
CA SER A 57 33.12 2.79 23.03
C SER A 57 33.90 1.84 23.93
N SER A 58 33.48 1.74 25.19
CA SER A 58 34.03 0.81 26.18
C SER A 58 33.57 -0.63 26.01
N ASP A 59 32.59 -0.90 25.14
CA ASP A 59 32.02 -2.23 24.95
C ASP A 59 32.92 -3.13 24.08
N PRO A 60 33.32 -4.34 24.53
CA PRO A 60 34.17 -5.24 23.75
C PRO A 60 33.54 -5.75 22.45
N GLN A 61 32.22 -5.97 22.40
CA GLN A 61 31.53 -6.49 21.21
C GLN A 61 31.48 -5.41 20.12
N VAL A 62 31.17 -4.17 20.50
CA VAL A 62 31.20 -3.01 19.58
C VAL A 62 32.56 -2.88 18.92
N ARG A 63 33.65 -2.96 19.70
CA ARG A 63 35.01 -2.82 19.18
C ARG A 63 35.41 -3.96 18.25
N GLU A 64 35.00 -5.20 18.56
CA GLU A 64 35.23 -6.35 17.68
C GLU A 64 34.50 -6.20 16.34
N VAL A 65 33.22 -5.82 16.36
CA VAL A 65 32.42 -5.60 15.14
C VAL A 65 32.98 -4.44 14.30
N LEU A 66 33.39 -3.33 14.94
CA LEU A 66 34.03 -2.21 14.23
C LEU A 66 35.38 -2.61 13.59
N ILE A 67 36.17 -3.46 14.25
CA ILE A 67 37.41 -4.02 13.67
C ILE A 67 37.08 -4.90 12.46
N GLN A 68 36.08 -5.78 12.57
CA GLN A 68 35.67 -6.65 11.46
C GLN A 68 35.14 -5.86 10.25
N ARG A 69 34.30 -4.83 10.45
CA ARG A 69 33.85 -3.95 9.36
C ARG A 69 35.00 -3.16 8.74
N GLY A 70 35.95 -2.68 9.54
CA GLY A 70 37.16 -2.02 9.05
C GLY A 70 38.05 -2.93 8.19
N HIS A 71 38.13 -4.22 8.51
CA HIS A 71 38.81 -5.21 7.66
C HIS A 71 38.06 -5.46 6.35
N LEU A 72 36.74 -5.67 6.39
CA LEU A 72 35.92 -5.88 5.19
C LEU A 72 36.02 -4.69 4.21
N GLN A 73 36.00 -3.46 4.71
CA GLN A 73 36.17 -2.25 3.90
C GLN A 73 37.59 -2.13 3.32
N ALA A 74 38.63 -2.52 4.06
CA ALA A 74 40.01 -2.55 3.55
C ALA A 74 40.21 -3.60 2.45
N ASP A 75 39.59 -4.78 2.58
CA ASP A 75 39.63 -5.84 1.58
C ASP A 75 38.84 -5.45 0.32
N ALA A 76 37.66 -4.82 0.46
CA ALA A 76 36.87 -4.29 -0.64
C ALA A 76 37.61 -3.18 -1.41
N ALA A 77 38.26 -2.24 -0.69
CA ALA A 77 39.09 -1.21 -1.29
C ALA A 77 40.32 -1.80 -2.02
N SER A 78 40.91 -2.87 -1.49
CA SER A 78 42.03 -3.58 -2.12
C SER A 78 41.60 -4.29 -3.41
N ALA A 79 40.46 -4.99 -3.39
CA ALA A 79 39.88 -5.62 -4.59
C ALA A 79 39.55 -4.58 -5.68
N SER A 80 39.06 -3.41 -5.28
CA SER A 80 38.76 -2.29 -6.17
C SER A 80 40.02 -1.70 -6.83
N GLN A 81 41.16 -1.72 -6.13
CA GLN A 81 42.44 -1.25 -6.68
C GLN A 81 43.09 -2.26 -7.64
N ASP A 82 42.99 -3.57 -7.37
CA ASP A 82 43.52 -4.58 -8.31
C ASP A 82 42.67 -4.68 -9.59
N ALA A 83 41.37 -4.42 -9.50
CA ALA A 83 40.49 -4.28 -10.67
C ALA A 83 40.87 -3.09 -11.60
N ALA A 84 41.60 -2.10 -11.09
CA ALA A 84 41.99 -0.90 -11.84
C ALA A 84 43.30 -1.04 -12.65
N GLN A 85 44.00 -2.18 -12.58
CA GLN A 85 45.27 -2.37 -13.31
C GLN A 85 45.05 -2.74 -14.80
N PRO A 86 45.57 -1.96 -15.77
CA PRO A 86 45.34 -2.23 -17.20
C PRO A 86 46.15 -3.42 -17.73
N VAL A 87 45.47 -4.55 -17.94
CA VAL A 87 46.04 -5.82 -18.44
C VAL A 87 46.53 -5.69 -19.90
N ASN A 88 47.83 -5.46 -20.08
CA ASN A 88 48.49 -5.42 -21.39
C ASN A 88 48.82 -6.84 -21.92
N THR A 89 47.84 -7.52 -22.53
CA THR A 89 48.01 -8.86 -23.13
C THR A 89 48.19 -8.83 -24.66
N VAL A 90 49.44 -8.67 -25.11
CA VAL A 90 49.81 -8.96 -26.51
C VAL A 90 50.09 -10.46 -26.68
N ALA A 91 49.23 -11.15 -27.43
CA ALA A 91 49.36 -12.59 -27.65
C ALA A 91 50.33 -12.94 -28.79
N LYS A 92 51.18 -13.97 -28.58
CA LYS A 92 51.71 -14.81 -29.68
C LYS A 92 52.04 -16.24 -29.20
N PRO A 93 51.62 -17.31 -29.90
CA PRO A 93 51.76 -18.68 -29.42
C PRO A 93 52.94 -19.45 -30.04
N THR A 94 53.56 -20.34 -29.26
CA THR A 94 54.14 -21.65 -29.70
C THR A 94 54.69 -22.42 -28.49
N GLY A 95 54.57 -23.76 -28.48
CA GLY A 95 55.54 -24.62 -27.77
C GLY A 95 54.99 -25.48 -26.61
N THR A 96 55.12 -26.80 -26.79
CA THR A 96 55.02 -27.90 -25.81
C THR A 96 56.00 -28.97 -26.35
N PRO A 97 56.72 -29.82 -25.57
CA PRO A 97 56.47 -30.27 -24.19
C PRO A 97 57.70 -30.20 -23.24
N ALA A 98 57.54 -30.84 -22.06
CA ALA A 98 58.56 -31.14 -21.04
C ALA A 98 59.08 -29.93 -20.21
N GLU A 99 59.61 -30.10 -19.00
CA GLU A 99 59.96 -31.33 -18.26
C GLU A 99 59.63 -31.20 -16.76
N SER A 100 59.53 -32.32 -16.04
CA SER A 100 59.44 -32.36 -14.57
C SER A 100 60.51 -33.29 -14.01
N PRO A 101 61.23 -32.84 -12.99
CA PRO A 101 61.49 -33.69 -11.83
C PRO A 101 61.07 -33.03 -10.51
N ALA A 102 61.24 -33.75 -9.40
CA ALA A 102 60.73 -33.42 -8.06
C ALA A 102 61.86 -33.16 -7.03
N ASP A 103 61.49 -33.26 -5.75
CA ASP A 103 62.30 -33.21 -4.51
C ASP A 103 62.85 -31.84 -4.05
N GLY A 104 62.85 -31.66 -2.71
CA GLY A 104 63.32 -30.44 -2.05
C GLY A 104 62.75 -30.20 -0.65
N SER A 105 62.95 -31.15 0.29
CA SER A 105 62.49 -31.00 1.68
C SER A 105 63.22 -29.89 2.45
N ALA A 106 62.44 -29.13 3.23
CA ALA A 106 62.76 -28.39 4.47
C ALA A 106 64.22 -27.97 4.79
N GLU A 107 64.40 -26.68 5.15
CA GLU A 107 65.09 -26.35 6.41
C GLU A 107 64.71 -24.96 6.98
N ARG A 108 65.09 -24.69 8.23
CA ARG A 108 64.75 -23.49 9.01
C ARG A 108 65.89 -23.11 9.96
N PRO A 109 66.36 -21.85 9.91
CA PRO A 109 66.83 -21.14 11.10
C PRO A 109 66.21 -19.73 11.23
N ALA A 110 66.18 -19.01 12.36
CA ALA A 110 66.26 -19.23 13.81
C ALA A 110 66.82 -17.94 14.48
N ALA A 111 66.64 -17.78 15.80
CA ALA A 111 67.04 -16.62 16.64
C ALA A 111 66.20 -15.32 16.46
N ALA A 112 65.96 -14.46 17.46
CA ALA A 112 66.07 -14.47 18.95
C ALA A 112 65.40 -13.16 19.48
N GLU A 113 65.09 -12.89 20.76
CA GLU A 113 65.23 -13.57 22.07
C GLU A 113 64.20 -12.95 23.09
N SER A 114 64.13 -13.49 24.32
CA SER A 114 63.58 -12.88 25.56
C SER A 114 62.04 -12.65 25.65
N GLY A 115 61.40 -12.67 26.83
CA GLY A 115 61.87 -13.03 28.19
C GLY A 115 60.76 -12.88 29.26
N LEU A 116 60.41 -13.98 29.94
CA LEU A 116 59.39 -14.08 31.02
C LEU A 116 59.99 -13.70 32.41
N PRO A 117 59.22 -13.39 33.49
CA PRO A 117 58.21 -14.30 34.06
C PRO A 117 56.94 -13.71 34.75
N THR A 118 55.94 -14.59 34.90
CA THR A 118 54.74 -14.48 35.76
C THR A 118 55.06 -14.67 37.25
N PRO A 119 54.13 -14.40 38.20
CA PRO A 119 53.26 -15.49 38.69
C PRO A 119 51.82 -15.11 39.10
N ALA A 120 50.90 -16.08 38.97
CA ALA A 120 49.65 -16.18 39.74
C ALA A 120 49.84 -17.31 40.80
N PRO A 121 48.92 -17.57 41.79
CA PRO A 121 47.60 -18.15 41.48
C PRO A 121 46.46 -17.92 42.52
N ALA A 122 45.34 -18.60 42.27
CA ALA A 122 44.37 -19.20 43.22
C ALA A 122 43.13 -18.41 43.70
N ALA A 123 41.98 -19.08 43.58
CA ALA A 123 40.77 -18.91 44.39
C ALA A 123 40.68 -20.08 45.42
N PRO A 124 39.81 -20.01 46.44
CA PRO A 124 38.45 -20.56 46.25
C PRO A 124 37.33 -19.82 47.03
N ALA A 125 36.11 -20.36 46.93
CA ALA A 125 34.84 -19.85 47.45
C ALA A 125 34.76 -19.63 48.98
N HIS A 126 33.79 -18.81 49.43
CA HIS A 126 32.67 -19.26 50.28
C HIS A 126 31.56 -18.19 50.40
N SER A 127 30.40 -18.62 50.91
CA SER A 127 29.13 -17.89 51.06
C SER A 127 28.92 -17.30 52.47
N ALA A 128 28.26 -16.13 52.60
CA ALA A 128 27.34 -15.84 53.73
C ALA A 128 26.48 -14.57 53.55
N GLN A 129 25.30 -14.59 54.17
CA GLN A 129 24.20 -13.62 54.11
C GLN A 129 24.45 -12.26 54.82
N SER A 130 23.71 -11.24 54.35
CA SER A 130 23.00 -10.20 55.13
C SER A 130 23.76 -9.25 56.09
N GLN A 131 23.47 -7.94 55.97
CA GLN A 131 22.58 -7.27 56.93
C GLN A 131 21.94 -5.99 56.36
N GLN A 132 21.17 -5.26 57.19
CA GLN A 132 20.05 -4.39 56.81
C GLN A 132 20.16 -2.99 57.46
N SER A 133 19.34 -2.05 56.98
CA SER A 133 18.93 -0.76 57.60
C SER A 133 19.78 0.49 57.29
N GLY A 134 19.09 1.64 57.15
CA GLY A 134 19.65 2.94 56.76
C GLY A 134 18.62 3.88 56.13
N GLN A 135 17.57 4.28 56.88
CA GLN A 135 16.54 5.20 56.37
C GLN A 135 17.03 6.66 56.31
N SER A 136 16.69 7.39 55.24
CA SER A 136 16.34 8.84 55.34
C SER A 136 15.45 9.25 54.16
N GLY A 137 14.31 9.89 54.45
CA GLY A 137 13.42 10.49 53.43
C GLY A 137 13.65 12.00 53.25
N PRO A 138 12.99 12.64 52.27
CA PRO A 138 13.33 13.97 51.78
C PRO A 138 12.47 15.11 52.36
N PRO A 139 12.83 16.38 52.06
CA PRO A 139 11.90 17.51 52.02
C PRO A 139 11.43 17.81 50.58
N ALA A 140 10.17 18.23 50.43
CA ALA A 140 9.60 18.71 49.16
C ALA A 140 9.22 20.20 49.26
N PRO A 141 9.08 20.92 48.13
CA PRO A 141 8.25 22.14 48.04
C PRO A 141 6.77 21.80 47.78
N ALA A 142 5.87 22.76 48.09
CA ALA A 142 4.42 22.59 48.05
C ALA A 142 3.77 23.23 46.79
N PRO A 143 2.51 22.87 46.43
CA PRO A 143 1.90 23.23 45.15
C PRO A 143 1.18 24.58 45.13
N TYR A 144 0.94 25.09 43.93
CA TYR A 144 -0.10 26.09 43.65
C TYR A 144 -1.35 25.43 43.06
N GLY A 145 -2.52 25.90 43.45
CA GLY A 145 -3.78 25.52 42.83
C GLY A 145 -4.89 26.51 43.16
N HIS A 146 -5.59 27.00 42.13
CA HIS A 146 -6.83 27.76 42.26
C HIS A 146 -7.83 27.26 41.22
N SER A 147 -9.10 27.23 41.61
CA SER A 147 -10.19 26.58 40.88
C SER A 147 -11.34 27.56 40.63
N ALA A 148 -12.08 27.35 39.54
CA ALA A 148 -13.39 27.94 39.33
C ALA A 148 -14.22 27.04 38.40
N GLN A 149 -15.40 26.62 38.85
CA GLN A 149 -16.42 26.00 38.00
C GLN A 149 -17.38 27.09 37.52
N ALA A 150 -17.86 27.01 36.27
CA ALA A 150 -19.02 27.77 35.83
C ALA A 150 -19.77 27.04 34.70
N ALA A 151 -21.10 26.95 34.84
CA ALA A 151 -22.04 26.50 33.82
C ALA A 151 -23.39 27.25 34.07
N PRO A 152 -24.42 27.06 33.23
CA PRO A 152 -24.57 27.73 31.94
C PRO A 152 -25.72 28.77 31.93
N ALA A 153 -25.85 29.57 30.87
CA ALA A 153 -26.97 30.50 30.67
C ALA A 153 -27.39 30.63 29.18
N PRO A 154 -28.64 31.00 28.84
CA PRO A 154 -29.24 30.62 27.55
C PRO A 154 -29.81 31.74 26.66
N ASN A 155 -30.25 31.34 25.46
CA ASN A 155 -31.23 31.98 24.56
C ASN A 155 -30.94 33.34 23.90
N ALA A 156 -30.97 33.34 22.56
CA ALA A 156 -31.69 34.35 21.76
C ALA A 156 -32.24 33.72 20.47
N GLN A 157 -33.48 34.02 20.10
CA GLN A 157 -34.11 33.60 18.84
C GLN A 157 -34.10 34.75 17.83
N ALA A 158 -33.86 34.49 16.54
CA ALA A 158 -34.00 35.52 15.50
C ALA A 158 -34.45 34.94 14.13
N ALA A 159 -35.73 35.11 13.83
CA ALA A 159 -36.35 35.04 12.50
C ALA A 159 -37.67 35.85 12.55
N PRO A 160 -38.29 36.27 11.42
CA PRO A 160 -37.92 36.07 10.02
C PRO A 160 -37.79 37.40 9.24
N SER A 161 -37.63 37.32 7.91
CA SER A 161 -38.05 38.39 6.98
C SER A 161 -38.32 37.83 5.58
N ALA A 162 -39.46 38.19 4.98
CA ALA A 162 -39.84 37.77 3.63
C ALA A 162 -40.73 38.82 2.93
N LEU A 163 -40.26 39.36 1.81
CA LEU A 163 -41.00 40.13 0.79
C LEU A 163 -40.32 39.80 -0.56
N LEU A 164 -41.00 39.19 -1.54
CA LEU A 164 -41.89 39.83 -2.52
C LEU A 164 -41.21 40.96 -3.33
N ASN A 165 -40.93 40.74 -4.62
CA ASN A 165 -41.95 40.94 -5.68
C ASN A 165 -41.51 40.33 -7.04
N SER A 166 -42.23 40.60 -8.14
CA SER A 166 -42.21 39.81 -9.39
C SER A 166 -42.17 40.61 -10.71
N GLY A 167 -41.57 40.02 -11.75
CA GLY A 167 -41.67 40.42 -13.17
C GLY A 167 -40.82 41.63 -13.63
N PRO A 168 -40.79 41.97 -14.95
CA PRO A 168 -41.54 41.39 -16.08
C PRO A 168 -40.66 40.85 -17.24
N GLN A 169 -41.28 40.33 -18.32
CA GLN A 169 -40.63 39.84 -19.55
C GLN A 169 -41.17 40.52 -20.83
N PRO A 170 -40.29 40.93 -21.75
CA PRO A 170 -40.53 40.98 -23.20
C PRO A 170 -39.45 40.18 -23.99
N GLY A 171 -39.63 39.69 -25.22
CA GLY A 171 -40.80 39.58 -26.10
C GLY A 171 -40.36 39.02 -27.47
N GLN A 172 -41.12 38.10 -28.09
CA GLN A 172 -40.73 37.38 -29.33
C GLN A 172 -41.52 37.83 -30.59
N PRO A 173 -40.86 37.78 -31.75
CA PRO A 173 -41.46 37.34 -33.02
C PRO A 173 -40.64 36.18 -33.67
N GLY A 174 -41.20 35.24 -34.44
CA GLY A 174 -42.59 34.94 -34.78
C GLY A 174 -42.66 33.76 -35.79
N GLN A 175 -43.82 33.12 -35.97
CA GLN A 175 -44.01 32.00 -36.92
C GLN A 175 -45.28 32.16 -37.79
N PRO A 176 -45.25 31.72 -39.07
CA PRO A 176 -46.40 31.18 -39.78
C PRO A 176 -46.44 29.63 -39.65
N GLY A 177 -47.58 28.94 -39.69
CA GLY A 177 -48.96 29.44 -39.75
C GLY A 177 -49.94 28.45 -40.40
N GLN A 178 -50.61 27.64 -39.56
CA GLN A 178 -52.08 27.44 -39.53
C GLN A 178 -52.78 26.78 -40.77
N PRO A 179 -54.07 26.36 -40.70
CA PRO A 179 -55.03 26.51 -39.59
C PRO A 179 -55.68 25.23 -39.04
N GLY A 180 -56.26 25.36 -37.84
CA GLY A 180 -57.24 24.41 -37.27
C GLY A 180 -58.70 24.78 -37.60
N GLN A 181 -59.66 23.97 -37.14
CA GLN A 181 -61.10 24.25 -37.27
C GLN A 181 -61.71 24.83 -35.98
N PHE A 182 -62.58 25.82 -36.11
CA PHE A 182 -63.78 26.03 -35.27
C PHE A 182 -64.75 26.99 -35.98
N GLY A 183 -66.07 26.74 -35.88
CA GLY A 183 -67.11 27.61 -36.43
C GLY A 183 -68.52 27.01 -36.29
N GLN A 184 -69.49 27.79 -35.83
CA GLN A 184 -70.85 27.35 -35.48
C GLN A 184 -71.92 28.15 -36.24
N GLN A 185 -73.16 27.63 -36.19
CA GLN A 185 -74.46 28.29 -36.43
C GLN A 185 -74.73 29.02 -37.77
N TRP A 186 -75.77 28.59 -38.51
CA TRP A 186 -77.11 29.22 -38.53
C TRP A 186 -78.04 28.52 -39.54
N GLY A 187 -79.36 28.57 -39.31
CA GLY A 187 -80.38 28.34 -40.36
C GLY A 187 -80.89 29.68 -40.93
N PRO A 188 -82.11 29.77 -41.52
CA PRO A 188 -83.15 28.72 -41.58
C PRO A 188 -84.00 28.69 -42.89
N GLN A 189 -85.07 27.88 -42.88
CA GLN A 189 -86.28 27.93 -43.75
C GLN A 189 -86.20 27.32 -45.17
N ALA A 190 -87.38 27.18 -45.77
CA ALA A 190 -87.75 26.34 -46.94
C ALA A 190 -88.61 27.21 -47.92
N PRO A 191 -89.45 26.73 -48.90
CA PRO A 191 -89.81 25.34 -49.25
C PRO A 191 -90.02 25.02 -50.76
N MET A 192 -90.39 23.74 -51.00
CA MET A 192 -91.06 23.16 -52.20
C MET A 192 -90.28 23.08 -53.54
N GLY A 193 -90.43 21.98 -54.31
CA GLY A 193 -91.18 20.75 -54.00
C GLY A 193 -91.30 19.75 -55.17
N GLN A 194 -92.15 18.74 -54.99
CA GLN A 194 -92.59 17.68 -55.93
C GLN A 194 -91.47 16.69 -56.38
N MET A 195 -91.45 15.43 -55.93
CA MET A 195 -92.40 14.30 -56.10
C MET A 195 -92.26 13.55 -57.43
N ALA A 196 -91.54 12.42 -57.40
CA ALA A 196 -91.81 11.23 -58.21
C ALA A 196 -91.34 9.97 -57.46
N HIS A 197 -92.15 8.90 -57.50
CA HIS A 197 -91.98 7.61 -56.81
C HIS A 197 -92.57 6.49 -57.70
N PRO A 198 -92.38 5.20 -57.40
CA PRO A 198 -91.26 4.50 -56.74
C PRO A 198 -90.63 3.50 -57.79
N GLN A 199 -89.92 2.40 -57.55
CA GLN A 199 -89.49 1.59 -56.39
C GLN A 199 -87.93 1.37 -56.52
N ALA A 200 -87.19 0.46 -55.85
CA ALA A 200 -87.53 -0.69 -55.02
C ALA A 200 -86.46 -1.04 -53.95
N MET A 201 -86.75 -2.09 -53.18
CA MET A 201 -86.00 -2.65 -52.06
C MET A 201 -85.10 -3.83 -52.47
N ALA A 202 -83.90 -3.95 -51.87
CA ALA A 202 -83.40 -5.21 -51.29
C ALA A 202 -82.17 -4.96 -50.38
N MET A 203 -82.02 -5.75 -49.32
CA MET A 203 -81.02 -5.55 -48.25
C MET A 203 -79.64 -6.16 -48.62
N GLY A 204 -78.55 -5.48 -48.27
CA GLY A 204 -77.19 -6.02 -48.36
C GLY A 204 -76.70 -6.67 -47.06
N PRO A 205 -76.04 -7.85 -47.09
CA PRO A 205 -75.53 -8.53 -45.89
C PRO A 205 -74.17 -7.97 -45.41
N ALA A 206 -73.91 -8.09 -44.10
CA ALA A 206 -72.74 -7.49 -43.45
C ALA A 206 -71.41 -8.26 -43.66
N PRO A 207 -70.24 -7.56 -43.72
CA PRO A 207 -68.93 -8.18 -43.88
C PRO A 207 -68.41 -8.83 -42.58
N ARG A 208 -68.20 -10.15 -42.60
CA ARG A 208 -67.56 -10.90 -41.50
C ARG A 208 -66.03 -10.69 -41.49
N LYS A 209 -65.44 -10.14 -40.41
CA LYS A 209 -64.01 -10.39 -40.04
C LYS A 209 -63.52 -9.98 -38.62
N ARG A 210 -64.38 -9.90 -37.59
CA ARG A 210 -63.92 -9.80 -36.19
C ARG A 210 -63.38 -11.14 -35.68
N ARG A 211 -62.05 -11.39 -35.82
CA ARG A 211 -61.30 -12.40 -35.02
C ARG A 211 -59.77 -12.33 -35.14
N ARG A 212 -59.17 -11.76 -36.20
CA ARG A 212 -57.69 -11.73 -36.35
C ARG A 212 -56.98 -10.60 -35.59
N ALA A 213 -57.56 -9.40 -35.54
CA ALA A 213 -56.91 -8.25 -34.86
C ALA A 213 -56.64 -8.48 -33.37
N LEU A 214 -57.57 -9.14 -32.67
CA LEU A 214 -57.45 -9.40 -31.22
C LEU A 214 -56.38 -10.44 -30.89
N VAL A 215 -56.14 -11.42 -31.79
CA VAL A 215 -55.04 -12.37 -31.66
C VAL A 215 -53.68 -11.69 -31.89
N VAL A 216 -53.57 -10.82 -32.90
CA VAL A 216 -52.33 -10.06 -33.15
C VAL A 216 -52.02 -9.11 -32.00
N GLY A 217 -53.03 -8.41 -31.45
CA GLY A 217 -52.86 -7.55 -30.27
C GLY A 217 -52.36 -8.32 -29.04
N ILE A 218 -52.93 -9.49 -28.75
CA ILE A 218 -52.46 -10.36 -27.67
C ILE A 218 -51.04 -10.85 -27.95
N VAL A 219 -50.73 -11.36 -29.15
CA VAL A 219 -49.39 -11.87 -29.46
C VAL A 219 -48.33 -10.76 -29.36
N VAL A 220 -48.59 -9.55 -29.83
CA VAL A 220 -47.65 -8.42 -29.69
C VAL A 220 -47.49 -8.01 -28.23
N ALA A 221 -48.58 -7.95 -27.44
CA ALA A 221 -48.50 -7.64 -26.02
C ALA A 221 -47.76 -8.73 -25.22
N THR A 222 -47.98 -10.01 -25.52
CA THR A 222 -47.29 -11.13 -24.89
C THR A 222 -45.82 -11.21 -25.32
N VAL A 223 -45.49 -10.93 -26.58
CA VAL A 223 -44.08 -10.84 -27.03
C VAL A 223 -43.37 -9.66 -26.38
N LEU A 224 -44.00 -8.48 -26.30
CA LEU A 224 -43.42 -7.35 -25.56
C LEU A 224 -43.27 -7.66 -24.07
N ALA A 225 -44.25 -8.30 -23.44
CA ALA A 225 -44.14 -8.74 -22.05
C ALA A 225 -43.03 -9.79 -21.85
N LEU A 226 -42.85 -10.72 -22.78
CA LEU A 226 -41.77 -11.72 -22.74
C LEU A 226 -40.40 -11.13 -23.09
N VAL A 227 -40.32 -10.07 -23.89
CA VAL A 227 -39.06 -9.34 -24.17
C VAL A 227 -38.70 -8.40 -23.03
N VAL A 228 -39.66 -7.78 -22.35
CA VAL A 228 -39.40 -6.95 -21.16
C VAL A 228 -39.12 -7.81 -19.92
N ALA A 229 -39.91 -8.86 -19.67
CA ALA A 229 -39.64 -9.79 -18.57
C ALA A 229 -38.42 -10.66 -18.86
N GLY A 230 -38.29 -11.23 -20.06
CA GLY A 230 -37.13 -12.02 -20.45
C GLY A 230 -35.86 -11.18 -20.57
N GLY A 231 -35.96 -9.95 -21.08
CA GLY A 231 -34.84 -9.00 -21.11
C GLY A 231 -34.46 -8.47 -19.74
N GLY A 232 -35.42 -8.19 -18.86
CA GLY A 232 -35.16 -7.80 -17.47
C GLY A 232 -34.56 -8.93 -16.63
N VAL A 233 -35.07 -10.15 -16.79
CA VAL A 233 -34.47 -11.35 -16.17
C VAL A 233 -33.09 -11.63 -16.76
N TRP A 234 -32.89 -11.52 -18.07
CA TRP A 234 -31.57 -11.70 -18.68
C TRP A 234 -30.58 -10.63 -18.21
N TYR A 235 -31.00 -9.36 -18.11
CA TYR A 235 -30.19 -8.28 -17.57
C TYR A 235 -29.84 -8.53 -16.09
N ALA A 236 -30.80 -8.97 -15.26
CA ALA A 236 -30.56 -9.27 -13.85
C ALA A 236 -29.70 -10.53 -13.60
N PHE A 237 -29.76 -11.55 -14.47
CA PHE A 237 -28.97 -12.78 -14.33
C PHE A 237 -27.61 -12.73 -15.05
N PHE A 238 -27.42 -11.86 -16.04
CA PHE A 238 -26.18 -11.79 -16.83
C PHE A 238 -25.42 -10.46 -16.76
N ARG A 239 -25.96 -9.40 -16.12
CA ARG A 239 -25.14 -8.28 -15.64
C ARG A 239 -24.38 -8.75 -14.40
N GLN A 240 -23.20 -9.33 -14.63
CA GLN A 240 -22.17 -9.35 -13.60
C GLN A 240 -21.81 -7.88 -13.27
N PRO A 241 -21.74 -7.50 -11.98
CA PRO A 241 -21.25 -6.18 -11.61
C PRO A 241 -19.78 -6.03 -12.02
N ASP A 242 -19.41 -4.87 -12.56
CA ASP A 242 -18.01 -4.53 -12.84
C ASP A 242 -17.35 -4.16 -11.50
N VAL A 243 -16.92 -5.18 -10.76
CA VAL A 243 -16.22 -5.03 -9.48
C VAL A 243 -14.73 -4.99 -9.72
N ARG A 244 -14.10 -3.89 -9.31
CA ARG A 244 -12.65 -3.69 -9.43
C ARG A 244 -12.10 -3.29 -8.08
N VAL A 245 -10.99 -3.89 -7.68
CA VAL A 245 -10.30 -3.55 -6.45
C VAL A 245 -8.91 -3.07 -6.83
N THR A 246 -8.59 -1.83 -6.46
CA THR A 246 -7.27 -1.23 -6.66
C THR A 246 -6.72 -0.84 -5.30
N TYR A 247 -5.70 -1.56 -4.83
CA TYR A 247 -4.92 -1.10 -3.69
C TYR A 247 -3.92 -0.09 -4.23
N ALA A 248 -4.02 1.17 -3.80
CA ALA A 248 -3.00 2.14 -4.10
C ALA A 248 -1.67 1.65 -3.49
N GLY A 249 -0.59 1.76 -4.26
CA GLY A 249 0.74 1.28 -3.85
C GLY A 249 1.10 -0.17 -4.13
N ASN A 250 0.15 -1.01 -4.59
CA ASN A 250 0.45 -2.37 -5.08
C ASN A 250 1.49 -2.34 -6.22
N ILE A 251 2.32 -3.39 -6.31
CA ILE A 251 3.34 -3.53 -7.36
C ILE A 251 2.68 -3.95 -8.69
N VAL A 252 2.29 -2.96 -9.51
CA VAL A 252 1.67 -3.18 -10.84
C VAL A 252 2.74 -3.18 -11.93
N LEU A 253 3.12 -4.38 -12.40
CA LEU A 253 4.12 -4.61 -13.44
C LEU A 253 3.47 -5.17 -14.72
N ALA A 254 4.04 -4.84 -15.89
CA ALA A 254 3.64 -5.42 -17.16
C ALA A 254 4.21 -6.85 -17.35
N GLU A 255 3.41 -7.76 -17.92
CA GLU A 255 3.80 -9.16 -18.15
C GLU A 255 5.11 -9.35 -18.94
N ALA A 256 5.50 -8.35 -19.75
CA ALA A 256 6.73 -8.36 -20.55
C ALA A 256 8.01 -8.49 -19.69
N TRP A 257 8.01 -8.06 -18.42
CA TRP A 257 9.16 -8.25 -17.51
C TRP A 257 9.55 -9.73 -17.35
N ALA A 258 8.63 -10.67 -17.61
CA ALA A 258 8.92 -12.11 -17.60
C ALA A 258 9.95 -12.57 -18.66
N SER A 259 10.26 -11.75 -19.67
CA SER A 259 11.35 -11.95 -20.64
C SER A 259 12.71 -11.50 -20.12
N GLY A 260 12.77 -10.59 -19.14
CA GLY A 260 14.00 -10.00 -18.61
C GLY A 260 13.88 -8.48 -18.38
N ALA A 261 14.95 -7.88 -17.86
CA ALA A 261 15.11 -6.43 -17.73
C ALA A 261 16.24 -5.92 -18.65
N ARG A 262 16.05 -4.73 -19.22
CA ARG A 262 17.05 -4.03 -20.05
C ARG A 262 17.28 -2.63 -19.50
N GLN A 263 18.51 -2.35 -19.07
CA GLN A 263 18.96 -1.00 -18.72
C GLN A 263 18.80 -0.07 -19.93
N VAL A 264 18.36 1.17 -19.69
CA VAL A 264 18.17 2.21 -20.71
C VAL A 264 19.00 3.47 -20.45
N TRP A 265 19.18 3.84 -19.19
CA TRP A 265 19.97 5.00 -18.76
C TRP A 265 20.49 4.78 -17.33
N GLU A 266 21.46 5.59 -16.94
CA GLU A 266 22.10 5.61 -15.63
C GLU A 266 22.51 7.06 -15.35
N GLU A 267 22.17 7.57 -14.17
CA GLU A 267 22.43 8.93 -13.70
C GLU A 267 22.81 8.86 -12.21
N SER A 268 23.24 9.97 -11.61
CA SER A 268 23.59 10.03 -10.19
C SER A 268 23.01 11.26 -9.50
N ILE A 269 22.64 11.09 -8.23
CA ILE A 269 22.24 12.14 -7.29
C ILE A 269 23.26 12.21 -6.14
N ASP A 270 23.11 13.16 -5.23
CA ASP A 270 24.02 13.30 -4.09
C ASP A 270 23.94 12.08 -3.15
N GLU A 271 25.09 11.53 -2.77
CA GLU A 271 25.25 10.34 -1.91
C GLU A 271 24.45 10.47 -0.59
N GLY A 272 23.86 9.37 -0.11
CA GLY A 272 23.07 9.33 1.12
C GLY A 272 21.63 9.87 1.02
N THR A 273 21.26 10.54 -0.08
CA THR A 273 19.90 11.00 -0.38
C THR A 273 18.93 9.82 -0.52
N GLY A 274 17.69 9.94 -0.05
CA GLY A 274 16.64 8.93 -0.27
C GLY A 274 15.93 9.14 -1.62
N ALA A 275 15.45 8.06 -2.25
CA ALA A 275 14.63 8.13 -3.46
C ALA A 275 13.38 7.25 -3.35
N ILE A 276 12.29 7.68 -3.98
CA ILE A 276 10.99 6.98 -3.97
C ILE A 276 10.20 7.27 -5.26
N ALA A 277 9.36 6.33 -5.71
CA ALA A 277 8.45 6.55 -6.83
C ALA A 277 7.00 6.81 -6.34
N VAL A 278 6.34 7.82 -6.91
CA VAL A 278 4.94 8.18 -6.61
C VAL A 278 4.30 8.80 -7.86
N ASN A 279 3.09 8.35 -8.24
CA ASN A 279 2.33 8.79 -9.42
C ASN A 279 3.16 9.03 -10.72
N GLY A 280 4.08 8.10 -11.05
CA GLY A 280 4.91 8.23 -12.24
C GLY A 280 5.91 9.39 -12.18
N ARG A 281 6.35 9.78 -10.98
CA ARG A 281 7.53 10.61 -10.71
C ARG A 281 8.50 9.82 -9.85
N VAL A 282 9.77 10.17 -9.94
CA VAL A 282 10.76 9.85 -8.89
C VAL A 282 10.94 11.12 -8.05
N LEU A 283 10.82 11.00 -6.74
CA LEU A 283 11.19 12.04 -5.79
C LEU A 283 12.49 11.65 -5.11
N THR A 284 13.39 12.61 -4.91
CA THR A 284 14.51 12.46 -3.99
C THR A 284 14.30 13.35 -2.78
N ILE A 285 14.66 12.85 -1.60
CA ILE A 285 14.44 13.48 -0.30
C ILE A 285 15.77 13.47 0.46
N GLY A 286 16.28 14.65 0.81
CA GLY A 286 17.56 14.84 1.49
C GLY A 286 17.54 16.01 2.48
N GLY A 287 18.66 16.24 3.14
CA GLY A 287 18.79 17.26 4.21
C GLY A 287 18.42 16.73 5.60
N GLU A 288 18.54 17.61 6.60
CA GLU A 288 18.00 17.40 7.96
C GLU A 288 16.56 17.92 8.04
N SER A 289 15.80 17.61 9.10
CA SER A 289 14.42 18.07 9.26
C SER A 289 14.23 19.57 9.01
N ASP A 290 15.19 20.40 9.46
CA ASP A 290 15.14 21.87 9.36
C ASP A 290 15.73 22.44 8.04
N ASP A 291 16.33 21.60 7.17
CA ASP A 291 16.78 21.94 5.80
C ASP A 291 16.34 20.88 4.79
N LEU A 292 15.11 20.38 4.95
CA LEU A 292 14.54 19.32 4.12
C LEU A 292 14.47 19.77 2.66
N GLU A 293 15.19 19.09 1.78
CA GLU A 293 15.14 19.32 0.34
C GLU A 293 14.43 18.16 -0.37
N ILE A 294 13.47 18.51 -1.22
CA ILE A 294 12.76 17.56 -2.09
C ILE A 294 13.01 17.96 -3.54
N THR A 295 13.50 17.05 -4.37
CA THR A 295 13.65 17.25 -5.81
C THR A 295 12.77 16.25 -6.57
N GLY A 296 11.95 16.75 -7.49
CA GLY A 296 11.06 15.94 -8.31
C GLY A 296 11.60 15.73 -9.71
N TYR A 297 11.50 14.50 -10.20
CA TYR A 297 12.00 14.07 -11.51
C TYR A 297 10.90 13.40 -12.35
N ARG A 298 10.98 13.58 -13.67
CA ARG A 298 10.22 12.78 -14.65
C ARG A 298 11.17 11.73 -15.22
N ALA A 299 10.89 10.46 -14.93
CA ALA A 299 11.61 9.32 -15.51
C ALA A 299 10.84 8.79 -16.73
N SER A 300 11.58 8.33 -17.73
CA SER A 300 11.08 7.83 -19.02
C SER A 300 11.93 6.65 -19.51
N ALA A 301 11.64 6.09 -20.69
CA ALA A 301 12.54 5.10 -21.31
C ALA A 301 13.80 5.76 -21.91
N GLU A 302 13.74 7.07 -22.16
CA GLU A 302 14.76 7.88 -22.83
C GLU A 302 15.77 8.52 -21.86
N GLY A 303 15.40 8.65 -20.59
CA GLY A 303 16.20 9.32 -19.55
C GLY A 303 15.38 9.69 -18.31
N ILE A 304 16.02 10.36 -17.36
CA ILE A 304 15.38 11.01 -16.21
C ILE A 304 15.72 12.51 -16.20
N GLU A 305 14.72 13.38 -16.08
CA GLU A 305 14.90 14.84 -16.01
C GLU A 305 14.45 15.41 -14.66
N LYS A 306 15.22 16.35 -14.11
CA LYS A 306 14.83 17.15 -12.94
C LYS A 306 13.73 18.15 -13.36
N ALA A 307 12.55 18.01 -12.77
CA ALA A 307 11.39 18.86 -13.04
C ALA A 307 11.37 20.12 -12.16
N TRP A 308 11.66 19.97 -10.88
CA TRP A 308 11.62 21.02 -9.85
C TRP A 308 12.43 20.60 -8.63
N GLN A 309 12.74 21.56 -7.74
CA GLN A 309 13.42 21.36 -6.45
C GLN A 309 12.86 22.37 -5.46
N THR A 310 12.59 21.94 -4.23
CA THR A 310 11.90 22.74 -3.21
C THR A 310 12.48 22.49 -1.83
N ARG A 311 12.36 23.49 -0.95
CA ARG A 311 12.56 23.40 0.50
C ARG A 311 11.26 23.86 1.15
N PRO A 312 10.54 23.00 1.90
CA PRO A 312 9.33 23.42 2.60
C PRO A 312 9.65 24.44 3.70
N ASP A 313 8.90 25.54 3.78
CA ASP A 313 9.02 26.53 4.86
C ASP A 313 8.64 25.97 6.25
N ASP A 314 7.89 24.85 6.27
CA ASP A 314 7.32 24.21 7.46
C ASP A 314 7.34 22.67 7.25
N PRO A 315 8.51 22.03 7.39
CA PRO A 315 8.72 20.62 7.05
C PRO A 315 8.12 19.66 8.11
N PRO A 316 7.72 18.44 7.70
CA PRO A 316 7.15 17.44 8.61
C PRO A 316 8.22 16.90 9.57
N ARG A 317 7.86 16.73 10.85
CA ARG A 317 8.75 16.17 11.89
C ARG A 317 9.32 14.80 11.56
N SER A 318 8.53 13.99 10.85
CA SER A 318 8.88 12.65 10.41
C SER A 318 8.20 12.37 9.07
N ILE A 319 8.91 11.69 8.17
CA ILE A 319 8.36 11.19 6.91
C ILE A 319 8.28 9.67 7.03
N VAL A 320 7.22 9.20 7.70
CA VAL A 320 6.96 7.76 7.86
C VAL A 320 6.43 7.16 6.56
N HIS A 321 5.66 7.93 5.79
CA HIS A 321 4.98 7.51 4.56
C HIS A 321 5.09 8.60 3.49
N VAL A 322 5.01 8.20 2.21
CA VAL A 322 4.86 9.11 1.06
C VAL A 322 3.68 8.62 0.22
N LEU A 323 2.52 9.22 0.42
CA LEU A 323 1.24 8.71 -0.11
C LEU A 323 0.76 9.55 -1.29
N ALA A 324 0.53 8.92 -2.44
CA ALA A 324 -0.14 9.56 -3.58
C ALA A 324 -1.56 9.98 -3.22
N TRP A 325 -1.94 11.23 -3.50
CA TRP A 325 -3.28 11.75 -3.27
C TRP A 325 -3.80 12.47 -4.52
N GLY A 326 -4.86 11.93 -5.12
CA GLY A 326 -5.28 12.28 -6.48
C GLY A 326 -4.19 11.94 -7.52
N GLU A 327 -4.22 12.61 -8.67
CA GLU A 327 -3.22 12.41 -9.73
C GLU A 327 -1.91 13.16 -9.47
N ASP A 328 -1.95 14.32 -8.82
CA ASP A 328 -0.84 15.28 -8.82
C ASP A 328 -0.25 15.67 -7.47
N LYS A 329 -0.62 14.99 -6.36
CA LYS A 329 -0.07 15.29 -5.03
C LYS A 329 0.56 14.08 -4.35
N ALA A 330 1.50 14.37 -3.47
CA ALA A 330 1.98 13.44 -2.45
C ALA A 330 1.80 14.05 -1.05
N VAL A 331 1.46 13.20 -0.08
CA VAL A 331 1.38 13.50 1.34
C VAL A 331 2.63 12.94 2.02
N LEU A 332 3.35 13.78 2.77
CA LEU A 332 4.55 13.46 3.53
C LEU A 332 4.35 13.93 4.98
N GLY A 333 3.72 13.09 5.81
CA GLY A 333 3.23 13.53 7.12
C GLY A 333 2.17 14.62 6.97
N SER A 334 2.35 15.77 7.64
CA SER A 334 1.46 16.93 7.49
C SER A 334 1.64 17.69 6.16
N LEU A 335 2.74 17.47 5.43
CA LEU A 335 3.09 18.21 4.23
C LEU A 335 2.37 17.65 3.00
N VAL A 336 1.70 18.52 2.25
CA VAL A 336 1.08 18.21 0.95
C VAL A 336 1.90 18.89 -0.16
N LEU A 337 2.49 18.08 -1.02
CA LEU A 337 3.42 18.44 -2.08
C LEU A 337 2.76 18.27 -3.46
N ASN A 338 2.85 19.25 -4.34
CA ASN A 338 2.44 19.12 -5.74
C ASN A 338 3.57 18.51 -6.60
N LEU A 339 3.26 17.41 -7.29
CA LEU A 339 4.20 16.62 -8.08
C LEU A 339 4.55 17.24 -9.43
N ASN A 340 3.81 18.26 -9.90
CA ASN A 340 4.06 18.91 -11.18
C ASN A 340 5.03 20.10 -11.08
N ASP A 341 5.00 20.86 -9.99
CA ASP A 341 5.80 22.10 -9.81
C ASP A 341 6.60 22.20 -8.50
N GLY A 342 6.43 21.29 -7.53
CA GLY A 342 7.14 21.32 -6.26
C GLY A 342 6.60 22.33 -5.24
N SER A 343 5.44 22.93 -5.50
CA SER A 343 4.74 23.77 -4.51
C SER A 343 4.23 22.92 -3.34
N THR A 344 4.22 23.52 -2.14
CA THR A 344 3.88 22.85 -0.89
C THR A 344 2.79 23.59 -0.11
N SER A 345 2.08 22.85 0.73
CA SER A 345 1.02 23.33 1.62
C SER A 345 0.90 22.40 2.82
N GLN A 346 0.36 22.87 3.96
CA GLN A 346 -0.03 21.95 5.04
C GLN A 346 -1.35 21.25 4.71
N ALA A 347 -1.51 20.04 5.23
CA ALA A 347 -2.73 19.26 5.13
C ALA A 347 -3.96 19.96 5.77
N PRO A 348 -5.19 19.65 5.30
CA PRO A 348 -6.42 20.17 5.87
C PRO A 348 -6.91 19.41 7.12
N TRP A 349 -6.22 18.33 7.51
CA TRP A 349 -6.40 17.57 8.75
C TRP A 349 -5.37 17.98 9.82
N LYS A 350 -5.47 17.43 11.03
CA LYS A 350 -4.53 17.68 12.15
C LYS A 350 -3.85 16.43 12.69
N GLU A 351 -4.46 15.30 12.40
CA GLU A 351 -4.13 13.97 12.86
C GLU A 351 -2.89 13.50 12.10
N GLU A 352 -1.88 12.93 12.77
CA GLU A 352 -0.62 12.53 12.09
C GLU A 352 -0.79 11.26 11.24
N GLN A 353 -1.78 10.41 11.57
CA GLN A 353 -2.24 9.30 10.73
C GLN A 353 -3.30 9.78 9.73
N VAL A 354 -3.16 9.34 8.49
CA VAL A 354 -4.12 9.55 7.40
C VAL A 354 -4.08 8.36 6.44
N ALA A 355 -5.24 7.93 5.98
CA ALA A 355 -5.39 6.97 4.90
C ALA A 355 -5.80 7.67 3.60
N ILE A 356 -5.26 7.21 2.46
CA ILE A 356 -5.63 7.70 1.14
C ILE A 356 -6.31 6.61 0.30
N VAL A 357 -7.40 6.99 -0.36
CA VAL A 357 -8.14 6.20 -1.34
C VAL A 357 -8.35 7.06 -2.58
N GLU A 358 -7.52 6.85 -3.61
CA GLU A 358 -7.58 7.60 -4.88
C GLU A 358 -7.43 9.13 -4.67
N ASP A 359 -8.50 9.92 -4.84
CA ASP A 359 -8.55 11.37 -4.64
C ASP A 359 -9.08 11.79 -3.27
N VAL A 360 -9.45 10.84 -2.41
CA VAL A 360 -10.00 11.05 -1.07
C VAL A 360 -8.95 10.72 -0.01
N ALA A 361 -8.70 11.68 0.89
CA ALA A 361 -7.99 11.46 2.14
C ALA A 361 -9.00 11.30 3.28
N ILE A 362 -8.72 10.41 4.25
CA ILE A 362 -9.54 10.17 5.43
C ILE A 362 -8.62 10.13 6.65
N SER A 363 -8.96 10.85 7.72
CA SER A 363 -8.33 10.72 9.05
C SER A 363 -9.40 10.68 10.12
N CYS A 364 -9.09 10.02 11.23
CA CYS A 364 -9.97 9.82 12.39
C CYS A 364 -9.21 10.23 13.66
N ASN A 365 -9.94 10.73 14.65
CA ASN A 365 -9.39 11.00 15.99
C ASN A 365 -9.69 9.84 16.94
N GLU A 366 -9.17 9.92 18.16
CA GLU A 366 -9.37 8.96 19.27
C GLU A 366 -10.85 8.66 19.63
N ASP A 367 -11.81 9.46 19.14
CA ASP A 367 -13.27 9.27 19.33
C ASP A 367 -13.97 8.59 18.12
N ASP A 368 -13.23 7.98 17.18
CA ASP A 368 -13.74 7.39 15.91
C ASP A 368 -14.44 8.38 14.94
N SER A 369 -14.35 9.70 15.18
CA SER A 369 -14.96 10.76 14.36
C SER A 369 -14.13 11.05 13.09
N CYS A 370 -14.26 10.16 12.11
CA CYS A 370 -13.58 10.23 10.82
C CYS A 370 -14.08 11.38 9.93
N THR A 371 -13.14 12.11 9.33
CA THR A 371 -13.39 13.18 8.37
C THR A 371 -12.72 12.87 7.04
N ALA A 372 -13.32 13.28 5.92
CA ALA A 372 -12.76 13.06 4.59
C ALA A 372 -12.59 14.35 3.79
N TRP A 373 -11.56 14.40 2.94
CA TRP A 373 -11.20 15.54 2.09
C TRP A 373 -10.88 15.11 0.66
N SER A 374 -11.33 15.90 -0.32
CA SER A 374 -10.88 15.79 -1.71
C SER A 374 -9.51 16.43 -1.90
N ALA A 375 -8.79 16.03 -2.96
CA ALA A 375 -7.44 16.49 -3.28
C ALA A 375 -7.25 18.03 -3.40
N ASP A 376 -8.31 18.83 -3.52
CA ASP A 376 -8.26 20.30 -3.45
C ASP A 376 -8.13 20.86 -2.02
N GLY A 377 -8.32 20.02 -0.99
CA GLY A 377 -8.38 20.38 0.42
C GLY A 377 -9.81 20.61 0.96
N SER A 378 -10.85 20.48 0.12
CA SER A 378 -12.24 20.64 0.56
C SER A 378 -12.70 19.42 1.36
N ARG A 379 -13.36 19.64 2.50
CA ARG A 379 -13.97 18.56 3.28
C ARG A 379 -15.22 18.04 2.58
N LEU A 380 -15.24 16.73 2.30
CA LEU A 380 -16.37 16.01 1.69
C LEU A 380 -17.44 15.68 2.73
N TRP A 381 -17.10 14.87 3.73
CA TRP A 381 -18.03 14.34 4.73
C TRP A 381 -17.37 14.16 6.11
N ARG A 382 -18.19 13.74 7.08
CA ARG A 382 -17.79 13.24 8.40
C ARG A 382 -18.74 12.11 8.79
N ALA A 383 -18.19 11.04 9.34
CA ALA A 383 -18.92 9.89 9.87
C ALA A 383 -18.20 9.39 11.13
N GLU A 384 -18.93 8.81 12.07
CA GLU A 384 -18.33 7.97 13.10
C GLU A 384 -18.08 6.59 12.46
N ILE A 385 -16.89 6.01 12.65
CA ILE A 385 -16.52 4.69 12.09
C ILE A 385 -15.83 3.88 13.17
N GLU A 386 -16.52 2.88 13.75
CA GLU A 386 -16.01 2.12 14.90
C GLU A 386 -14.67 1.44 14.57
N ASP A 387 -13.70 1.57 15.48
CA ASP A 387 -12.30 1.09 15.41
C ASP A 387 -11.43 1.73 14.30
N ALA A 388 -11.81 2.89 13.76
CA ALA A 388 -11.02 3.57 12.71
C ALA A 388 -10.06 4.65 13.27
N GLY A 389 -10.33 5.16 14.47
CA GLY A 389 -9.48 6.10 15.21
C GLY A 389 -8.30 5.42 15.89
N PRO A 390 -7.20 6.16 16.14
CA PRO A 390 -6.08 5.66 16.94
C PRO A 390 -6.53 5.29 18.37
N SER A 391 -6.28 4.05 18.79
CA SER A 391 -6.66 3.52 20.10
C SER A 391 -5.84 4.13 21.25
N ALA A 392 -6.52 4.76 22.21
CA ALA A 392 -5.86 5.46 23.33
C ALA A 392 -5.22 4.57 24.43
N ASP A 393 -5.41 3.25 24.34
CA ASP A 393 -4.83 2.25 25.28
C ASP A 393 -3.57 1.55 24.71
N ASP A 394 -3.19 1.79 23.44
CA ASP A 394 -2.02 1.17 22.82
C ASP A 394 -0.74 2.02 22.98
N ASP A 395 0.39 1.34 23.19
CA ASP A 395 1.70 1.98 23.15
C ASP A 395 2.04 2.52 21.74
N GLU A 396 2.79 3.63 21.67
CA GLU A 396 2.97 4.59 20.55
C GLU A 396 3.45 4.02 19.18
N TYR A 397 3.57 2.70 19.03
CA TYR A 397 4.08 2.02 17.83
C TYR A 397 3.21 0.86 17.31
N SER A 398 1.95 0.75 17.74
CA SER A 398 0.96 -0.03 16.99
C SER A 398 0.70 0.59 15.60
N THR A 399 1.01 -0.13 14.53
CA THR A 399 0.52 0.18 13.18
C THR A 399 -0.82 -0.51 12.86
N ASP A 400 -1.40 -1.22 13.83
CA ASP A 400 -2.56 -2.10 13.64
C ASP A 400 -3.91 -1.49 14.08
N THR A 401 -3.91 -0.29 14.68
CA THR A 401 -5.09 0.25 15.40
C THR A 401 -5.41 1.72 15.08
N GLY A 402 -5.33 2.09 13.79
CA GLY A 402 -5.81 3.38 13.26
C GLY A 402 -5.63 3.51 11.75
N ILE A 403 -6.45 4.30 11.05
CA ILE A 403 -6.40 4.38 9.58
C ILE A 403 -5.15 5.12 9.04
N ALA A 404 -4.18 4.37 8.54
CA ALA A 404 -2.94 4.88 7.96
C ALA A 404 -2.65 4.30 6.56
N GLY A 405 -1.88 5.04 5.76
CA GLY A 405 -1.32 4.53 4.51
C GLY A 405 -2.30 4.52 3.33
N TYR A 406 -2.34 3.42 2.58
CA TYR A 406 -3.26 3.24 1.46
C TYR A 406 -4.34 2.22 1.81
N LEU A 407 -5.61 2.61 1.67
CA LEU A 407 -6.74 1.68 1.79
C LEU A 407 -7.24 1.27 0.38
N PRO A 408 -7.90 0.10 0.23
CA PRO A 408 -8.39 -0.36 -1.06
C PRO A 408 -9.47 0.55 -1.64
N LEU A 409 -9.36 0.89 -2.93
CA LEU A 409 -10.47 1.39 -3.73
C LEU A 409 -11.25 0.19 -4.30
N ILE A 410 -12.47 -0.04 -3.82
CA ILE A 410 -13.43 -0.98 -4.40
C ILE A 410 -14.45 -0.21 -5.23
N GLN A 411 -14.40 -0.33 -6.54
CA GLN A 411 -15.43 0.15 -7.46
C GLN A 411 -16.50 -0.94 -7.64
N ARG A 412 -17.79 -0.62 -7.43
CA ARG A 412 -18.94 -1.53 -7.62
C ARG A 412 -20.16 -0.74 -8.07
N ASP A 413 -20.69 -1.05 -9.26
CA ASP A 413 -21.87 -0.41 -9.87
C ASP A 413 -21.90 1.13 -9.75
N GLU A 414 -20.87 1.78 -10.30
CA GLU A 414 -20.68 3.25 -10.34
C GLU A 414 -20.47 3.92 -8.96
N LYS A 415 -20.53 3.19 -7.84
CA LYS A 415 -20.11 3.65 -6.51
C LYS A 415 -18.64 3.30 -6.23
N ARG A 416 -17.95 4.13 -5.44
CA ARG A 416 -16.63 3.86 -4.88
C ARG A 416 -16.73 3.53 -3.38
N PHE A 417 -15.96 2.56 -2.92
CA PHE A 417 -15.92 2.12 -1.52
C PHE A 417 -14.48 1.90 -1.05
N THR A 418 -14.30 1.90 0.27
CA THR A 418 -13.12 1.40 0.98
C THR A 418 -13.55 0.51 2.15
N THR A 419 -12.60 -0.14 2.81
CA THR A 419 -12.84 -1.04 3.95
C THR A 419 -11.88 -0.75 5.10
N VAL A 420 -12.40 -0.67 6.32
CA VAL A 420 -11.65 -0.49 7.58
C VAL A 420 -12.27 -1.42 8.61
N GLU A 421 -11.49 -2.34 9.19
CA GLU A 421 -11.99 -3.42 10.05
C GLU A 421 -13.22 -4.14 9.45
N THR A 422 -14.37 -4.07 10.12
CA THR A 422 -15.66 -4.62 9.70
C THR A 422 -16.54 -3.63 8.92
N ASN A 423 -16.05 -2.43 8.61
CA ASN A 423 -16.81 -1.37 7.98
C ASN A 423 -16.52 -1.27 6.47
N VAL A 424 -17.56 -1.30 5.65
CA VAL A 424 -17.53 -0.90 4.23
C VAL A 424 -17.99 0.55 4.13
N ILE A 425 -17.15 1.45 3.61
CA ILE A 425 -17.38 2.90 3.63
C ILE A 425 -17.52 3.40 2.19
N ASN A 426 -18.62 4.07 1.84
CA ASN A 426 -18.76 4.73 0.55
C ASN A 426 -18.00 6.07 0.54
N ILE A 427 -16.83 6.12 -0.10
CA ILE A 427 -15.90 7.26 -0.02
C ILE A 427 -16.45 8.56 -0.61
N ASP A 428 -17.49 8.49 -1.45
CA ASP A 428 -18.13 9.66 -2.06
C ASP A 428 -19.15 10.35 -1.13
N SER A 429 -19.67 9.66 -0.11
CA SER A 429 -20.77 10.16 0.74
C SER A 429 -20.58 10.02 2.25
N GLY A 430 -19.69 9.13 2.71
CA GLY A 430 -19.57 8.78 4.13
C GLY A 430 -20.66 7.83 4.64
N GLU A 431 -21.44 7.19 3.75
CA GLU A 431 -22.34 6.09 4.11
C GLU A 431 -21.50 4.87 4.56
N VAL A 432 -21.66 4.44 5.81
CA VAL A 432 -20.97 3.29 6.42
C VAL A 432 -21.91 2.10 6.51
N MET A 433 -21.41 0.92 6.15
CA MET A 433 -22.08 -0.37 6.26
C MET A 433 -21.21 -1.32 7.09
N GLU A 434 -21.59 -1.54 8.35
CA GLU A 434 -20.98 -2.48 9.28
C GLU A 434 -21.32 -3.94 8.90
N LEU A 435 -20.35 -4.85 9.02
CA LEU A 435 -20.49 -6.27 8.71
C LEU A 435 -20.07 -7.13 9.93
N ASP A 436 -21.03 -7.65 10.70
CA ASP A 436 -20.84 -8.47 11.92
C ASP A 436 -19.60 -9.41 11.83
N SER A 437 -18.57 -9.23 12.67
CA SER A 437 -17.43 -10.16 12.71
C SER A 437 -17.85 -11.59 13.10
N PRO A 438 -17.26 -12.66 12.50
CA PRO A 438 -17.50 -14.04 12.93
C PRO A 438 -16.95 -14.34 14.33
N LEU A 439 -16.01 -13.55 14.84
CA LEU A 439 -15.46 -13.64 16.20
C LEU A 439 -15.80 -12.39 17.02
N PRO A 440 -15.95 -12.49 18.35
CA PRO A 440 -16.04 -11.30 19.21
C PRO A 440 -14.65 -10.64 19.32
N LYS A 441 -14.59 -9.30 19.35
CA LYS A 441 -13.35 -8.51 19.49
C LYS A 441 -12.40 -9.07 20.57
N SER A 442 -12.94 -9.45 21.73
CA SER A 442 -12.18 -10.02 22.87
C SER A 442 -11.47 -11.37 22.62
N LYS A 443 -11.78 -12.09 21.53
CA LYS A 443 -11.07 -13.29 21.08
C LYS A 443 -10.28 -13.09 19.77
N THR A 444 -10.43 -11.95 19.11
CA THR A 444 -9.97 -11.72 17.74
C THR A 444 -8.54 -11.20 17.71
N ALA A 445 -7.66 -11.83 16.94
CA ALA A 445 -6.29 -11.36 16.73
C ALA A 445 -6.26 -10.23 15.71
N TYR A 446 -6.81 -10.47 14.52
CA TYR A 446 -6.98 -9.51 13.43
C TYR A 446 -8.27 -9.82 12.65
N THR A 447 -8.87 -8.81 12.01
CA THR A 447 -10.01 -8.95 11.09
C THR A 447 -9.72 -8.19 9.79
N TYR A 448 -10.26 -8.66 8.66
CA TYR A 448 -10.30 -7.87 7.43
C TYR A 448 -11.48 -8.26 6.54
N ILE A 449 -11.87 -7.34 5.64
CA ILE A 449 -12.85 -7.60 4.58
C ILE A 449 -12.12 -7.97 3.29
N ALA A 450 -12.42 -9.16 2.77
CA ALA A 450 -12.12 -9.53 1.39
C ALA A 450 -13.32 -9.19 0.48
N PRO A 451 -13.19 -8.23 -0.46
CA PRO A 451 -14.24 -7.91 -1.43
C PRO A 451 -14.39 -9.01 -2.50
N ALA A 452 -15.63 -9.34 -2.86
CA ALA A 452 -15.96 -10.29 -3.92
C ALA A 452 -16.92 -9.68 -4.96
N LYS A 453 -16.93 -10.25 -6.17
CA LYS A 453 -17.84 -9.84 -7.26
C LYS A 453 -19.31 -9.80 -6.80
N ASP A 454 -19.71 -10.82 -6.06
CA ASP A 454 -21.07 -11.10 -5.60
C ASP A 454 -21.32 -10.79 -4.12
N GLY A 455 -20.38 -10.15 -3.42
CA GLY A 455 -20.59 -9.67 -2.05
C GLY A 455 -19.32 -9.30 -1.29
N TRP A 456 -19.27 -9.65 0.00
CA TRP A 456 -18.14 -9.40 0.90
C TRP A 456 -17.88 -10.61 1.79
N ALA A 457 -16.64 -10.81 2.22
CA ALA A 457 -16.27 -11.79 3.23
C ALA A 457 -15.50 -11.13 4.36
N VAL A 458 -16.01 -11.19 5.60
CA VAL A 458 -15.26 -10.81 6.80
C VAL A 458 -14.50 -12.03 7.28
N ILE A 459 -13.18 -11.91 7.40
CA ILE A 459 -12.25 -12.96 7.78
C ILE A 459 -11.57 -12.54 9.08
N ALA A 460 -11.63 -13.37 10.12
CA ALA A 460 -11.04 -13.09 11.42
C ALA A 460 -10.29 -14.31 11.98
N SER A 461 -9.08 -14.09 12.50
CA SER A 461 -8.32 -15.11 13.25
C SER A 461 -8.50 -14.90 14.76
N GLY A 462 -8.44 -15.99 15.53
CA GLY A 462 -8.53 -15.93 16.99
C GLY A 462 -7.15 -15.79 17.65
N LYS A 463 -7.06 -15.15 18.82
CA LYS A 463 -5.82 -15.03 19.61
C LYS A 463 -5.31 -16.39 20.16
N ASP A 464 -6.17 -17.41 20.13
CA ASP A 464 -5.88 -18.78 20.59
C ASP A 464 -6.24 -19.86 19.54
N ASP A 465 -6.66 -19.48 18.33
CA ASP A 465 -7.33 -20.38 17.36
C ASP A 465 -6.47 -20.57 16.08
N GLU A 466 -6.07 -21.81 15.76
CA GLU A 466 -5.29 -22.18 14.53
C GLU A 466 -6.11 -22.09 13.21
N ASP A 467 -7.39 -21.72 13.30
CA ASP A 467 -8.38 -21.68 12.22
C ASP A 467 -9.05 -20.30 12.12
N ARG A 468 -8.98 -19.69 10.93
CA ARG A 468 -9.74 -18.49 10.55
C ARG A 468 -11.24 -18.77 10.52
N GLN A 469 -12.02 -17.87 11.11
CA GLN A 469 -13.47 -17.86 10.96
C GLN A 469 -13.87 -16.85 9.89
N VAL A 470 -14.78 -17.23 9.01
CA VAL A 470 -15.18 -16.43 7.84
C VAL A 470 -16.69 -16.28 7.80
N ARG A 471 -17.18 -15.05 7.55
CA ARG A 471 -18.59 -14.74 7.30
C ARG A 471 -18.77 -14.11 5.95
N LEU A 472 -19.71 -14.64 5.17
CA LEU A 472 -20.06 -14.16 3.83
C LEU A 472 -21.34 -13.31 3.88
N PHE A 473 -21.35 -12.22 3.12
CA PHE A 473 -22.43 -11.23 3.03
C PHE A 473 -22.78 -10.91 1.56
N THR A 474 -24.02 -10.52 1.29
CA THR A 474 -24.43 -9.96 -0.03
C THR A 474 -23.78 -8.59 -0.26
N PRO A 475 -23.85 -8.00 -1.48
CA PRO A 475 -23.33 -6.66 -1.73
C PRO A 475 -23.93 -5.59 -0.81
N GLU A 476 -25.18 -5.78 -0.38
CA GLU A 476 -25.96 -4.93 0.53
C GLU A 476 -25.78 -5.26 2.02
N GLY A 477 -24.84 -6.15 2.38
CA GLY A 477 -24.54 -6.49 3.77
C GLY A 477 -25.49 -7.51 4.42
N GLU A 478 -26.38 -8.18 3.67
CA GLU A 478 -27.18 -9.27 4.26
C GLU A 478 -26.31 -10.52 4.49
N LYS A 479 -26.29 -11.05 5.71
CA LYS A 479 -25.52 -12.25 6.06
C LYS A 479 -26.00 -13.47 5.26
N ILE A 480 -25.09 -14.11 4.53
CA ILE A 480 -25.32 -15.34 3.77
C ILE A 480 -25.06 -16.57 4.67
N ARG A 481 -23.83 -16.74 5.17
CA ARG A 481 -23.39 -17.90 5.99
C ARG A 481 -22.01 -17.70 6.60
N ASP A 482 -21.67 -18.59 7.53
CA ASP A 482 -20.33 -18.68 8.16
C ASP A 482 -19.64 -19.98 7.71
N PHE A 483 -18.31 -20.00 7.67
CA PHE A 483 -17.48 -21.21 7.57
C PHE A 483 -16.12 -21.01 8.28
N THR A 484 -15.37 -22.10 8.41
CA THR A 484 -14.04 -22.14 9.04
C THR A 484 -13.00 -22.53 7.99
N ALA A 485 -11.84 -21.90 8.03
CA ALA A 485 -10.72 -22.11 7.10
C ALA A 485 -9.39 -22.20 7.88
N PRO A 486 -8.40 -23.00 7.44
CA PRO A 486 -7.09 -23.05 8.08
C PRO A 486 -6.41 -21.68 8.07
N ASP A 487 -5.68 -21.33 9.14
CA ASP A 487 -4.82 -20.14 9.13
C ASP A 487 -3.50 -20.39 8.35
N PRO A 488 -3.07 -19.49 7.45
CA PRO A 488 -1.84 -19.62 6.68
C PRO A 488 -0.53 -19.48 7.50
N GLU A 489 -0.57 -19.19 8.80
CA GLU A 489 0.59 -19.28 9.69
C GLU A 489 1.30 -20.66 9.64
N LEU A 490 0.61 -21.69 9.17
CA LEU A 490 1.15 -23.02 8.83
C LEU A 490 2.04 -23.05 7.55
N GLN A 491 2.83 -22.00 7.34
CA GLN A 491 4.04 -21.93 6.48
C GLN A 491 3.84 -21.93 4.95
N LYS A 492 2.62 -21.95 4.40
CA LYS A 492 2.43 -21.88 2.93
C LYS A 492 1.05 -21.31 2.53
N PHE A 493 1.03 -20.50 1.47
CA PHE A 493 -0.22 -20.02 0.84
C PHE A 493 -0.07 -19.64 -0.64
N GLY A 494 -1.20 -19.46 -1.32
CA GLY A 494 -1.32 -19.13 -2.74
C GLY A 494 -1.34 -17.63 -3.03
N LEU A 495 -0.70 -17.23 -4.13
CA LEU A 495 -0.77 -15.87 -4.64
C LEU A 495 -1.85 -15.75 -5.72
N GLU A 496 -2.82 -14.88 -5.52
CA GLU A 496 -3.72 -14.45 -6.60
C GLU A 496 -3.13 -13.27 -7.39
N PRO A 497 -3.49 -13.10 -8.67
CA PRO A 497 -3.03 -11.96 -9.48
C PRO A 497 -3.45 -10.62 -8.86
N VAL A 498 -2.55 -9.63 -8.92
CA VAL A 498 -2.78 -8.29 -8.39
C VAL A 498 -4.05 -7.66 -8.97
N ASN A 499 -4.85 -7.04 -8.10
CA ASN A 499 -6.14 -6.43 -8.44
C ASN A 499 -7.18 -7.38 -9.06
N SER A 500 -7.01 -8.71 -8.90
CA SER A 500 -8.06 -9.69 -9.19
C SER A 500 -9.16 -9.66 -8.12
N VAL A 501 -10.37 -10.06 -8.49
CA VAL A 501 -11.53 -10.12 -7.60
C VAL A 501 -12.25 -11.46 -7.81
N SER A 502 -12.34 -12.28 -6.78
CA SER A 502 -12.99 -13.60 -6.81
C SER A 502 -14.51 -13.51 -6.65
N THR A 503 -15.25 -14.59 -6.91
CA THR A 503 -16.59 -14.76 -6.31
C THR A 503 -16.47 -15.23 -4.85
N LEU A 504 -17.56 -15.20 -4.08
CA LEU A 504 -17.58 -15.76 -2.72
C LEU A 504 -17.35 -17.28 -2.71
N GLU A 505 -17.75 -18.00 -3.77
CA GLU A 505 -17.51 -19.45 -3.96
C GLU A 505 -16.04 -19.77 -4.30
N ASP A 506 -15.44 -18.98 -5.20
CA ASP A 506 -14.00 -19.06 -5.49
C ASP A 506 -13.18 -18.73 -4.24
N LEU A 507 -13.57 -17.69 -3.49
CA LEU A 507 -12.88 -17.22 -2.28
C LEU A 507 -12.93 -18.27 -1.15
N GLU A 508 -14.07 -18.90 -0.89
CA GLU A 508 -14.14 -20.05 0.04
C GLU A 508 -13.23 -21.19 -0.44
N THR A 509 -13.20 -21.48 -1.74
CA THR A 509 -12.35 -22.54 -2.30
C THR A 509 -10.87 -22.25 -2.06
N THR A 510 -10.41 -21.02 -2.27
CA THR A 510 -9.02 -20.61 -2.00
C THR A 510 -8.71 -20.55 -0.50
N LEU A 511 -9.63 -20.07 0.35
CA LEU A 511 -9.42 -19.99 1.80
C LEU A 511 -9.38 -21.38 2.46
N THR A 512 -10.21 -22.32 2.00
CA THR A 512 -10.22 -23.72 2.49
C THR A 512 -9.11 -24.58 1.88
N LYS A 513 -8.43 -24.09 0.82
CA LYS A 513 -7.26 -24.73 0.20
C LYS A 513 -6.19 -23.68 -0.13
N PRO A 514 -5.55 -23.06 0.89
CA PRO A 514 -4.53 -22.04 0.65
C PRO A 514 -3.34 -22.56 -0.18
N ASP A 515 -3.18 -23.89 -0.23
CA ASP A 515 -2.08 -24.60 -0.86
C ASP A 515 -2.26 -24.95 -2.36
N ASP A 516 -3.47 -24.72 -2.91
CA ASP A 516 -3.93 -25.11 -4.26
C ASP A 516 -4.70 -23.96 -4.96
N PRO A 517 -4.08 -22.78 -5.17
CA PRO A 517 -4.75 -21.61 -5.73
C PRO A 517 -5.02 -21.75 -7.24
N PRO A 518 -6.10 -21.14 -7.77
CA PRO A 518 -6.36 -21.00 -9.21
C PRO A 518 -5.18 -20.51 -10.07
N SER A 519 -4.26 -19.71 -9.50
CA SER A 519 -3.05 -19.23 -10.18
C SER A 519 -1.98 -20.30 -10.42
N GLY A 520 -1.98 -21.40 -9.64
CA GLY A 520 -0.89 -22.37 -9.61
C GLY A 520 0.43 -21.85 -9.01
N VAL A 521 0.41 -20.68 -8.35
CA VAL A 521 1.58 -20.04 -7.72
C VAL A 521 1.39 -19.98 -6.20
N THR A 522 2.32 -20.58 -5.45
CA THR A 522 2.32 -20.57 -3.97
C THR A 522 3.65 -20.07 -3.43
N ILE A 523 3.64 -19.46 -2.25
CA ILE A 523 4.84 -19.13 -1.48
C ILE A 523 4.88 -19.92 -0.18
N SER A 524 6.09 -20.24 0.28
CA SER A 524 6.34 -20.82 1.60
C SER A 524 7.05 -19.80 2.48
N ILE A 525 6.64 -19.72 3.75
CA ILE A 525 7.14 -18.79 4.74
C ILE A 525 7.75 -19.55 5.91
N THR A 526 8.83 -19.02 6.49
CA THR A 526 9.47 -19.54 7.71
C THR A 526 10.03 -18.36 8.49
N SER A 527 9.74 -18.25 9.78
CA SER A 527 10.09 -17.08 10.60
C SER A 527 9.64 -15.75 9.98
N ALA A 528 8.44 -15.73 9.37
CA ALA A 528 7.87 -14.63 8.60
C ALA A 528 8.64 -14.18 7.33
N CYS A 529 9.77 -14.82 6.98
CA CYS A 529 10.46 -14.67 5.70
C CYS A 529 9.93 -15.63 4.63
N ILE A 530 9.81 -15.18 3.38
CA ILE A 530 9.52 -16.04 2.23
C ILE A 530 10.77 -16.86 1.90
N THR A 531 10.72 -18.17 2.11
CA THR A 531 11.83 -19.10 1.81
C THR A 531 11.71 -19.77 0.45
N LYS A 532 10.53 -19.72 -0.18
CA LYS A 532 10.28 -20.36 -1.47
C LYS A 532 9.10 -19.75 -2.22
N VAL A 533 9.21 -19.66 -3.55
CA VAL A 533 8.12 -19.49 -4.51
C VAL A 533 8.01 -20.76 -5.34
N THR A 534 6.82 -21.33 -5.48
CA THR A 534 6.55 -22.54 -6.30
C THR A 534 5.53 -22.19 -7.39
N MET A 535 5.85 -22.53 -8.63
CA MET A 535 5.10 -22.18 -9.85
C MET A 535 4.96 -23.44 -10.70
N GLY A 536 3.87 -24.20 -10.50
CA GLY A 536 3.68 -25.51 -11.13
C GLY A 536 4.80 -26.51 -10.79
N ASP A 537 5.58 -26.92 -11.80
CA ASP A 537 6.70 -27.88 -11.68
C ASP A 537 8.02 -27.23 -11.22
N LYS A 538 8.05 -25.90 -11.05
CA LYS A 538 9.26 -25.13 -10.76
C LYS A 538 9.20 -24.49 -9.38
N SER A 539 10.37 -24.16 -8.84
CA SER A 539 10.47 -23.29 -7.68
C SER A 539 11.72 -22.43 -7.70
N PHE A 540 11.58 -21.22 -7.17
CA PHE A 540 12.65 -20.30 -6.81
C PHE A 540 12.72 -20.24 -5.28
N SER A 541 13.91 -20.00 -4.73
CA SER A 541 14.08 -19.56 -3.35
C SER A 541 14.88 -18.26 -3.39
N PRO A 542 14.40 -17.17 -2.79
CA PRO A 542 15.19 -15.95 -2.67
C PRO A 542 16.41 -16.19 -1.79
N GLU A 543 17.41 -15.33 -1.93
CA GLU A 543 18.47 -15.24 -0.94
C GLU A 543 17.89 -14.68 0.36
N SER A 544 18.16 -15.37 1.48
CA SER A 544 17.59 -15.06 2.79
C SER A 544 18.70 -14.89 3.82
N SER A 545 18.77 -13.72 4.43
CA SER A 545 19.41 -13.52 5.73
C SER A 545 18.60 -14.21 6.84
N ASP A 546 19.25 -14.50 7.96
CA ASP A 546 18.58 -14.92 9.21
C ASP A 546 17.90 -13.73 9.94
N ASP A 547 18.00 -12.52 9.38
CA ASP A 547 17.41 -11.29 9.90
C ASP A 547 16.13 -10.92 9.11
N TYR A 548 15.04 -10.76 9.86
CA TYR A 548 13.73 -10.35 9.34
C TYR A 548 13.80 -9.03 8.55
N SER A 549 14.68 -8.09 8.90
CA SER A 549 14.77 -6.78 8.23
C SER A 549 15.25 -6.85 6.75
N SER A 550 15.87 -7.97 6.37
CA SER A 550 16.59 -8.09 5.10
C SER A 550 16.08 -9.21 4.18
N CYS A 551 15.14 -10.04 4.65
CA CYS A 551 14.43 -11.03 3.84
C CYS A 551 13.16 -10.46 3.17
N PRO A 552 12.71 -10.98 2.03
CA PRO A 552 11.38 -10.66 1.51
C PRO A 552 10.32 -11.36 2.37
N ASN A 553 9.33 -10.62 2.87
CA ASN A 553 8.22 -11.13 3.69
C ASN A 553 6.87 -11.12 2.95
N TRP A 554 6.76 -10.42 1.81
CA TRP A 554 5.55 -10.33 1.00
C TRP A 554 5.81 -10.50 -0.50
N ALA A 555 4.75 -10.85 -1.24
CA ALA A 555 4.84 -11.12 -2.67
C ALA A 555 3.58 -10.69 -3.43
N HIS A 556 3.76 -10.12 -4.63
CA HIS A 556 2.67 -9.87 -5.57
C HIS A 556 2.84 -10.72 -6.83
N LEU A 557 1.76 -11.32 -7.31
CA LEU A 557 1.69 -11.92 -8.65
C LEU A 557 1.16 -10.87 -9.63
N SER A 558 1.84 -10.66 -10.76
CA SER A 558 1.38 -9.77 -11.85
C SER A 558 0.01 -10.18 -12.41
N GLN A 559 -0.71 -9.24 -13.04
CA GLN A 559 -2.14 -9.40 -13.37
C GLN A 559 -2.43 -10.55 -14.35
N GLY A 560 -1.48 -10.88 -15.23
CA GLY A 560 -1.52 -12.04 -16.13
C GLY A 560 -0.75 -13.27 -15.63
N GLY A 561 -0.14 -13.19 -14.45
CA GLY A 561 0.56 -14.30 -13.80
C GLY A 561 1.98 -14.60 -14.29
N SER A 562 2.61 -13.76 -15.11
CA SER A 562 3.92 -14.04 -15.71
C SER A 562 5.11 -13.74 -14.80
N VAL A 563 4.93 -12.86 -13.81
CA VAL A 563 5.96 -12.37 -12.87
C VAL A 563 5.45 -12.39 -11.44
N VAL A 564 6.30 -12.82 -10.49
CA VAL A 564 6.13 -12.61 -9.03
C VAL A 564 7.14 -11.56 -8.57
N ALA A 565 6.70 -10.52 -7.86
CA ALA A 565 7.57 -9.51 -7.24
C ALA A 565 7.71 -9.78 -5.73
N LEU A 566 8.95 -9.93 -5.26
CA LEU A 566 9.29 -10.20 -3.86
C LEU A 566 9.83 -8.93 -3.18
N HIS A 567 9.35 -8.66 -1.96
CA HIS A 567 9.66 -7.42 -1.25
C HIS A 567 9.50 -7.58 0.28
N HIS A 568 9.99 -6.57 1.01
CA HIS A 568 9.88 -6.43 2.46
C HIS A 568 8.89 -5.32 2.78
N THR A 569 7.83 -5.61 3.53
CA THR A 569 6.83 -4.62 4.00
C THR A 569 7.35 -3.83 5.20
N PRO A 570 7.03 -2.53 5.27
CA PRO A 570 6.03 -2.14 6.26
C PRO A 570 4.97 -1.20 5.65
N GLN A 571 3.93 -1.81 5.06
CA GLN A 571 2.62 -1.25 4.64
C GLN A 571 2.53 0.09 3.86
N SER A 572 3.62 0.82 3.61
CA SER A 572 3.55 2.26 3.32
C SER A 572 4.45 2.77 2.19
N ILE A 573 5.49 2.03 1.82
CA ILE A 573 6.40 2.41 0.73
C ILE A 573 5.97 1.68 -0.55
N SER A 574 5.05 2.31 -1.25
CA SER A 574 4.42 1.83 -2.49
C SER A 574 5.42 1.45 -3.59
N GLY A 575 5.14 0.36 -4.30
CA GLY A 575 5.80 0.04 -5.56
C GLY A 575 7.28 -0.38 -5.49
N ILE A 576 7.84 -0.65 -4.30
CA ILE A 576 9.22 -1.13 -4.15
C ILE A 576 9.31 -2.66 -4.16
N PHE A 577 10.30 -3.20 -4.86
CA PHE A 577 10.69 -4.61 -4.76
C PHE A 577 12.20 -4.83 -4.55
N GLN A 578 12.53 -6.04 -4.10
CA GLN A 578 13.89 -6.58 -3.96
C GLN A 578 14.25 -7.51 -5.12
N SER A 579 13.30 -8.32 -5.61
CA SER A 579 13.50 -9.29 -6.70
C SER A 579 12.24 -9.51 -7.54
N LEU A 580 12.39 -9.83 -8.83
CA LEU A 580 11.31 -10.31 -9.70
C LEU A 580 11.61 -11.73 -10.20
N VAL A 581 10.61 -12.62 -10.17
CA VAL A 581 10.72 -14.02 -10.60
C VAL A 581 9.79 -14.27 -11.79
N SER A 582 10.34 -14.74 -12.91
CA SER A 582 9.59 -15.10 -14.13
C SER A 582 8.95 -16.48 -13.95
N THR A 583 7.62 -16.55 -13.80
CA THR A 583 6.89 -17.80 -13.49
C THR A 583 7.02 -18.85 -14.59
N LYS A 584 7.12 -18.39 -15.85
CA LYS A 584 7.41 -19.19 -17.03
C LYS A 584 8.72 -19.97 -16.89
N THR A 585 9.75 -19.38 -16.29
CA THR A 585 11.11 -19.95 -16.20
C THR A 585 11.45 -20.53 -14.82
N GLY A 586 10.77 -20.09 -13.76
CA GLY A 586 11.11 -20.42 -12.37
C GLY A 586 12.41 -19.76 -11.90
N LYS A 587 12.80 -18.63 -12.51
CA LYS A 587 14.05 -17.92 -12.24
C LYS A 587 13.81 -16.45 -11.98
N GLU A 588 14.71 -15.88 -11.18
CA GLU A 588 14.90 -14.44 -11.05
C GLU A 588 15.23 -13.77 -12.38
N ILE A 589 14.73 -12.55 -12.53
CA ILE A 589 14.95 -11.63 -13.65
C ILE A 589 16.16 -10.77 -13.29
N ALA A 590 17.28 -10.97 -13.98
CA ALA A 590 18.49 -10.19 -13.75
C ALA A 590 18.34 -8.75 -14.26
N PHE A 591 18.64 -7.78 -13.41
CA PHE A 591 18.75 -6.35 -13.74
C PHE A 591 20.23 -6.00 -13.98
N PRO A 592 20.65 -5.57 -15.18
CA PRO A 592 22.04 -5.19 -15.45
C PRO A 592 22.48 -4.01 -14.58
N GLY A 593 23.64 -4.11 -13.93
CA GLY A 593 24.14 -3.05 -13.03
C GLY A 593 23.30 -2.86 -11.76
N ALA A 594 22.51 -3.87 -11.35
CA ALA A 594 21.69 -3.82 -10.13
C ALA A 594 22.48 -3.29 -8.90
N PRO A 595 21.81 -2.52 -8.01
CA PRO A 595 22.42 -2.02 -6.78
C PRO A 595 22.70 -3.16 -5.79
N SER A 596 23.37 -2.86 -4.67
CA SER A 596 23.59 -3.91 -3.65
C SER A 596 22.27 -4.37 -3.03
N ILE A 597 22.19 -5.63 -2.57
CA ILE A 597 20.97 -6.16 -1.92
C ILE A 597 20.71 -5.47 -0.56
N GLU A 598 21.76 -4.94 0.08
CA GLU A 598 21.69 -4.27 1.38
C GLU A 598 21.15 -2.83 1.25
N THR A 599 21.76 -2.05 0.35
CA THR A 599 21.58 -0.59 0.16
C THR A 599 20.62 -0.21 -0.97
N GLY A 600 20.31 -1.16 -1.85
CA GLY A 600 19.55 -0.97 -3.08
C GLY A 600 18.05 -1.21 -2.95
N ILE A 601 17.30 -0.47 -3.76
CA ILE A 601 15.86 -0.64 -3.96
C ILE A 601 15.51 -0.61 -5.46
N PHE A 602 14.49 -1.34 -5.88
CA PHE A 602 13.84 -1.15 -7.19
C PHE A 602 12.48 -0.52 -7.01
N MET A 603 12.21 0.57 -7.74
CA MET A 603 10.97 1.34 -7.66
C MET A 603 10.19 1.25 -8.98
N VAL A 604 8.92 0.85 -8.92
CA VAL A 604 8.02 0.89 -10.08
C VAL A 604 7.54 2.32 -10.33
N VAL A 605 8.05 2.97 -11.38
CA VAL A 605 7.58 4.29 -11.82
C VAL A 605 6.34 4.13 -12.73
N SER A 606 6.31 3.09 -13.55
CA SER A 606 5.12 2.66 -14.29
C SER A 606 5.20 1.17 -14.60
N PRO A 607 4.12 0.50 -15.07
CA PRO A 607 4.16 -0.93 -15.36
C PRO A 607 5.26 -1.36 -16.36
N GLY A 608 5.74 -0.45 -17.21
CA GLY A 608 6.84 -0.67 -18.15
C GLY A 608 8.16 0.05 -17.82
N LEU A 609 8.29 0.71 -16.66
CA LEU A 609 9.48 1.44 -16.25
C LEU A 609 9.77 1.23 -14.76
N VAL A 610 10.92 0.60 -14.48
CA VAL A 610 11.49 0.49 -13.13
C VAL A 610 12.71 1.39 -13.04
N VAL A 611 12.91 2.03 -11.90
CA VAL A 611 14.15 2.74 -11.57
C VAL A 611 14.73 2.10 -10.32
N SER A 612 15.99 1.63 -10.36
CA SER A 612 16.69 1.28 -9.14
C SER A 612 17.38 2.50 -8.53
N HIS A 613 17.57 2.46 -7.22
CA HIS A 613 18.37 3.44 -6.48
C HIS A 613 19.30 2.73 -5.51
N ASP A 614 20.57 3.14 -5.46
CA ASP A 614 21.53 2.74 -4.42
C ASP A 614 21.89 3.95 -3.56
N ARG A 615 21.53 3.90 -2.28
CA ARG A 615 21.66 5.05 -1.38
C ARG A 615 23.10 5.43 -1.09
N GLU A 616 24.02 4.48 -1.04
CA GLU A 616 25.42 4.78 -0.69
C GLU A 616 26.16 5.48 -1.83
N THR A 617 25.84 5.15 -3.09
CA THR A 617 26.49 5.71 -4.27
C THR A 617 25.69 6.83 -4.96
N GLY A 618 24.44 7.05 -4.55
CA GLY A 618 23.52 7.97 -5.23
C GLY A 618 23.14 7.54 -6.65
N SER A 619 23.41 6.28 -7.04
CA SER A 619 23.14 5.80 -8.40
C SER A 619 21.64 5.64 -8.66
N LEU A 620 21.17 6.11 -9.82
CA LEU A 620 19.81 5.91 -10.34
C LEU A 620 19.88 5.23 -11.72
N ILE A 621 19.31 4.04 -11.85
CA ILE A 621 19.38 3.25 -13.08
C ILE A 621 17.98 2.95 -13.61
N GLY A 622 17.72 3.33 -14.86
CA GLY A 622 16.45 3.10 -15.53
C GLY A 622 16.40 1.77 -16.28
N TYR A 623 15.29 1.05 -16.13
CA TYR A 623 15.04 -0.24 -16.77
C TYR A 623 13.68 -0.30 -17.46
N VAL A 624 13.63 -1.00 -18.57
CA VAL A 624 12.40 -1.42 -19.26
C VAL A 624 12.42 -2.95 -19.46
N PRO A 625 11.27 -3.59 -19.77
CA PRO A 625 11.26 -5.00 -20.15
C PRO A 625 12.21 -5.34 -21.31
N ALA A 626 12.78 -6.55 -21.28
CA ALA A 626 13.48 -7.12 -22.43
C ALA A 626 12.48 -7.63 -23.49
N ASP A 627 12.90 -7.53 -24.76
CA ASP A 627 12.13 -7.89 -25.96
C ASP A 627 12.01 -9.41 -26.21
#